data_AF-A0AA42Q1Z1-F1
#
_entry.id   AF-A0AA42Q1Z1-F1
#
_cell.length_a   1.000
_cell.length_b   1.000
_cell.length_c   1.000
_cell.angle_alpha   90.00
_cell.angle_beta   90.00
_cell.angle_gamma   90.00
#
_symmetry.space_group_name_H-M   'P 1'
#
loop_
_entity.id
_entity.type
_entity.pdbx_description
1 polymer ?
#
loop_
_entity_poly.entity_id
_entity_poly.type
_entity_poly.pdbx_seq_one_letter_code
_entity_poly.pdbx_strand_id
1 'polypeptide(L)'
;MSVECFVTGGTGFIGQHLLANLSAKGHTVRVLMRRPERLAALREQVDNLGGMATRIFAVAGDLERDNLGLSPADQAVLRQARVVFHLGAHFAWGLSLEHSRSVNVEGAKRVALLAAAQKSRLVMIGGYMLKNHEHLLRIGIDPRHPELTNWPAVYRHVGAYEASKLEAHFATLQLMSARGGEVTVVHPATVCGHSRTGHILDGQPLVTLIRNLAQGKLAAVPGSAEHWLPLVTVDYLVELVAACAFDLAMVGKELLALDDQSPNLRELLGQVAQPMGLKPPRHHISLRLLKLLLSIPPVARFLNTDAEALDFIQTTRFDTAAVEQFANRHGIAKPDIRQSLRHTAMFVNSYCVAKDKAA
;
A
#
# COMPACT_ATOMS: atom_id res chain seq x y z
N MET A 1 24.56 -11.40 3.16
CA MET A 1 25.43 -10.44 2.43
C MET A 1 24.72 -9.09 2.41
N SER A 2 25.42 -7.98 2.67
CA SER A 2 24.83 -6.64 2.52
C SER A 2 24.55 -6.38 1.04
N VAL A 3 23.39 -5.79 0.73
CA VAL A 3 22.99 -5.45 -0.63
C VAL A 3 22.59 -3.98 -0.66
N GLU A 4 22.97 -3.28 -1.72
CA GLU A 4 22.53 -1.91 -1.96
C GLU A 4 21.11 -1.92 -2.54
N CYS A 5 20.20 -1.21 -1.87
CA CYS A 5 18.79 -1.10 -2.24
C CYS A 5 18.44 0.36 -2.54
N PHE A 6 17.60 0.58 -3.54
CA PHE A 6 16.98 1.87 -3.81
C PHE A 6 15.48 1.80 -3.52
N VAL A 7 14.95 2.75 -2.77
CA VAL A 7 13.54 2.75 -2.33
C VAL A 7 12.88 4.07 -2.70
N THR A 8 11.79 4.01 -3.47
CA THR A 8 10.88 5.14 -3.61
C THR A 8 9.68 4.98 -2.68
N GLY A 9 9.13 6.10 -2.19
CA GLY A 9 8.04 6.04 -1.19
C GLY A 9 8.49 5.63 0.21
N GLY A 10 9.80 5.68 0.51
CA GLY A 10 10.37 5.26 1.80
C GLY A 10 9.90 6.10 3.00
N THR A 11 9.40 7.32 2.77
CA THR A 11 8.81 8.16 3.83
C THR A 11 7.33 7.86 4.10
N GLY A 12 6.71 6.95 3.33
CA GLY A 12 5.33 6.51 3.53
C GLY A 12 5.21 5.38 4.55
N PHE A 13 3.97 4.96 4.85
CA PHE A 13 3.70 3.97 5.89
C PHE A 13 4.40 2.62 5.65
N ILE A 14 4.17 1.99 4.50
CA ILE A 14 4.85 0.73 4.16
C ILE A 14 6.35 0.97 4.01
N GLY A 15 6.73 2.10 3.41
CA GLY A 15 8.11 2.51 3.16
C GLY A 15 8.98 2.49 4.41
N GLN A 16 8.60 3.20 5.47
CA GLN A 16 9.42 3.29 6.68
C GLN A 16 9.60 1.94 7.39
N HIS A 17 8.58 1.07 7.35
CA HIS A 17 8.67 -0.29 7.88
C HIS A 17 9.59 -1.17 7.01
N LEU A 18 9.55 -1.00 5.68
CA LEU A 18 10.47 -1.69 4.77
C LEU A 18 11.92 -1.22 4.98
N LEU A 19 12.15 0.09 5.18
CA LEU A 19 13.48 0.62 5.50
C LEU A 19 14.03 0.02 6.80
N ALA A 20 13.20 -0.05 7.84
CA ALA A 20 13.56 -0.69 9.10
C ALA A 20 13.89 -2.18 8.90
N ASN A 21 13.04 -2.91 8.18
CA ASN A 21 13.26 -4.33 7.89
C ASN A 21 14.57 -4.59 7.11
N LEU A 22 14.80 -3.87 6.02
CA LEU A 22 15.98 -4.04 5.16
C LEU A 22 17.26 -3.68 5.91
N SER A 23 17.26 -2.56 6.64
CA SER A 23 18.44 -2.11 7.38
C SER A 23 18.78 -3.03 8.56
N ALA A 24 17.79 -3.56 9.28
CA ALA A 24 17.99 -4.57 10.32
C ALA A 24 18.60 -5.88 9.78
N LYS A 25 18.25 -6.26 8.54
CA LYS A 25 18.85 -7.38 7.81
C LYS A 25 20.24 -7.07 7.23
N GLY A 26 20.77 -5.87 7.51
CA GLY A 26 22.12 -5.47 7.13
C GLY A 26 22.25 -4.89 5.72
N HIS A 27 21.15 -4.57 5.03
CA HIS A 27 21.18 -3.94 3.72
C HIS A 27 21.40 -2.42 3.83
N THR A 28 22.11 -1.85 2.85
CA THR A 28 22.23 -0.40 2.70
C THR A 28 21.08 0.11 1.85
N VAL A 29 20.41 1.19 2.27
CA VAL A 29 19.22 1.69 1.59
C VAL A 29 19.36 3.14 1.23
N ARG A 30 19.20 3.45 -0.06
CA ARG A 30 19.05 4.82 -0.59
C ARG A 30 17.59 5.12 -0.84
N VAL A 31 17.10 6.21 -0.28
CA VAL A 31 15.70 6.60 -0.32
C VAL A 31 15.54 7.82 -1.19
N LEU A 32 14.67 7.75 -2.20
CA LEU A 32 14.29 8.92 -2.99
C LEU A 32 13.47 9.89 -2.12
N MET A 33 13.97 11.10 -1.92
CA MET A 33 13.35 12.11 -1.06
C MET A 33 13.25 13.45 -1.79
N ARG A 34 12.02 14.01 -1.84
CA ARG A 34 11.80 15.39 -2.29
C ARG A 34 12.43 16.43 -1.35
N ARG A 35 12.57 16.06 -0.08
CA ARG A 35 13.06 16.89 1.03
C ARG A 35 14.16 16.16 1.79
N PRO A 36 15.38 16.04 1.23
CA PRO A 36 16.48 15.28 1.81
C PRO A 36 16.92 15.81 3.19
N GLU A 37 16.64 17.07 3.51
CA GLU A 37 16.86 17.67 4.83
C GLU A 37 16.06 16.96 5.95
N ARG A 38 15.00 16.22 5.61
CA ARG A 38 14.22 15.41 6.56
C ARG A 38 14.81 14.01 6.83
N LEU A 39 16.00 13.69 6.29
CA LEU A 39 16.64 12.38 6.47
C LEU A 39 16.87 12.04 7.95
N ALA A 40 17.22 13.03 8.79
CA ALA A 40 17.44 12.80 10.22
C ALA A 40 16.18 12.26 10.91
N ALA A 41 15.01 12.85 10.64
CA ALA A 41 13.73 12.38 11.18
C ALA A 41 13.34 11.00 10.63
N LEU A 42 13.63 10.71 9.36
CA LEU A 42 13.41 9.38 8.79
C LEU A 42 14.30 8.33 9.46
N ARG A 43 15.57 8.66 9.72
CA ARG A 43 16.52 7.80 10.42
C ARG A 43 16.06 7.47 11.84
N GLU A 44 15.65 8.49 12.61
CA GLU A 44 15.07 8.30 13.94
C GLU A 44 13.84 7.39 13.89
N GLN A 45 12.94 7.62 12.92
CA GLN A 45 11.77 6.75 12.73
C GLN A 45 12.17 5.31 12.39
N VAL A 46 13.21 5.10 11.59
CA VAL A 46 13.73 3.76 11.27
C VAL A 46 14.29 3.06 12.51
N ASP A 47 15.05 3.76 13.36
CA ASP A 47 15.55 3.19 14.63
C ASP A 47 14.40 2.84 15.58
N ASN A 48 13.39 3.71 15.70
CA ASN A 48 12.19 3.46 16.51
C ASN A 48 11.38 2.24 16.04
N LEU A 49 11.48 1.89 14.74
CA LEU A 49 10.87 0.71 14.15
C LEU A 49 11.80 -0.53 14.19
N GLY A 50 12.96 -0.45 14.86
CA GLY A 50 13.90 -1.55 15.03
C GLY A 50 14.89 -1.75 13.87
N GLY A 51 15.06 -0.74 13.02
CA GLY A 51 16.04 -0.72 11.93
C GLY A 51 17.44 -0.25 12.36
N MET A 52 18.27 0.06 11.37
CA MET A 52 19.59 0.67 11.56
C MET A 52 19.70 1.97 10.74
N ALA A 53 19.50 3.12 11.39
CA ALA A 53 19.57 4.45 10.77
C ALA A 53 20.86 4.72 9.99
N THR A 54 22.00 4.18 10.45
CA THR A 54 23.31 4.34 9.82
C THR A 54 23.39 3.75 8.42
N ARG A 55 22.44 2.88 8.04
CA ARG A 55 22.33 2.26 6.72
C ARG A 55 21.37 2.98 5.77
N ILE A 56 20.69 4.02 6.25
CA ILE A 56 19.70 4.78 5.47
C ILE A 56 20.34 6.06 4.94
N PHE A 57 20.27 6.27 3.63
CA PHE A 57 20.82 7.43 2.95
C PHE A 57 19.74 8.09 2.09
N ALA A 58 19.74 9.42 2.00
CA ALA A 58 18.84 10.13 1.11
C ALA A 58 19.47 10.28 -0.28
N VAL A 59 18.63 10.26 -1.29
CA VAL A 59 18.91 10.75 -2.63
C VAL A 59 17.84 11.77 -2.98
N ALA A 60 18.25 12.97 -3.39
CA ALA A 60 17.31 14.02 -3.75
C ALA A 60 16.62 13.68 -5.07
N GLY A 61 15.29 13.78 -5.11
CA GLY A 61 14.55 13.56 -6.34
C GLY A 61 13.05 13.47 -6.15
N ASP A 62 12.35 13.34 -7.28
CA ASP A 62 10.89 13.35 -7.38
C ASP A 62 10.42 12.45 -8.53
N LEU A 63 9.38 11.65 -8.29
CA LEU A 63 8.77 10.76 -9.30
C LEU A 63 8.18 11.53 -10.48
N GLU A 64 7.80 12.79 -10.27
CA GLU A 64 7.20 13.66 -11.29
C GLU A 64 8.24 14.18 -12.30
N ARG A 65 9.53 14.15 -11.94
CA ARG A 65 10.60 14.72 -12.76
C ARG A 65 11.24 13.66 -13.64
N ASP A 66 11.68 14.07 -14.82
CA ASP A 66 12.46 13.20 -15.70
C ASP A 66 13.73 12.71 -15.01
N ASN A 67 14.08 11.44 -15.27
CA ASN A 67 15.12 10.71 -14.55
C ASN A 67 14.99 10.79 -13.02
N LEU A 68 13.75 10.89 -12.51
CA LEU A 68 13.42 11.05 -11.10
C LEU A 68 14.03 12.31 -10.45
N GLY A 69 14.45 13.29 -11.26
CA GLY A 69 15.16 14.49 -10.78
C GLY A 69 16.55 14.21 -10.21
N LEU A 70 17.13 13.04 -10.50
CA LEU A 70 18.42 12.61 -9.96
C LEU A 70 19.59 13.36 -10.59
N SER A 71 20.52 13.83 -9.76
CA SER A 71 21.81 14.36 -10.24
C SER A 71 22.65 13.25 -10.91
N PRO A 72 23.60 13.58 -11.81
CA PRO A 72 24.50 12.58 -12.38
C PRO A 72 25.29 11.79 -11.31
N ALA A 73 25.63 12.43 -10.20
CA ALA A 73 26.30 11.79 -9.07
C ALA A 73 25.39 10.76 -8.39
N ASP A 74 24.14 11.13 -8.10
CA ASP A 74 23.17 10.21 -7.51
C ASP A 74 22.85 9.03 -8.44
N GLN A 75 22.72 9.28 -9.75
CA GLN A 75 22.56 8.20 -10.73
C GLN A 75 23.76 7.25 -10.72
N ALA A 76 24.99 7.78 -10.61
CA ALA A 76 26.19 6.95 -10.53
C ALA A 76 26.22 6.10 -9.26
N VAL A 77 25.81 6.67 -8.13
CA VAL A 77 25.70 5.97 -6.85
C VAL A 77 24.63 4.88 -6.90
N LEU A 78 23.47 5.16 -7.51
CA LEU A 78 22.36 4.21 -7.60
C LEU A 78 22.65 3.02 -8.53
N ARG A 79 23.63 3.10 -9.45
CA ARG A 79 24.05 1.94 -10.27
C ARG A 79 24.49 0.71 -9.45
N GLN A 80 24.83 0.90 -8.18
CA GLN A 80 25.19 -0.20 -7.28
C GLN A 80 23.96 -0.94 -6.73
N ALA A 81 22.77 -0.32 -6.80
CA ALA A 81 21.55 -0.89 -6.27
C ALA A 81 21.19 -2.18 -7.02
N ARG A 82 21.14 -3.30 -6.31
CA ARG A 82 20.74 -4.59 -6.89
C ARG A 82 19.23 -4.75 -6.90
N VAL A 83 18.55 -4.09 -5.97
CA VAL A 83 17.09 -4.09 -5.89
C VAL A 83 16.57 -2.66 -5.84
N VAL A 84 15.56 -2.38 -6.65
CA VAL A 84 14.75 -1.17 -6.61
C VAL A 84 13.37 -1.54 -6.07
N PHE A 85 12.99 -0.98 -4.92
CA PHE A 85 11.65 -1.11 -4.36
C PHE A 85 10.83 0.14 -4.72
N HIS A 86 9.75 -0.05 -5.46
CA HIS A 86 8.85 1.01 -5.86
C HIS A 86 7.56 0.97 -5.02
N LEU A 87 7.51 1.83 -3.99
CA LEU A 87 6.32 2.03 -3.14
C LEU A 87 5.69 3.41 -3.33
N GLY A 88 6.41 4.32 -4.00
CA GLY A 88 5.97 5.69 -4.15
C GLY A 88 4.78 5.80 -5.10
N ALA A 89 3.64 6.22 -4.55
CA ALA A 89 2.48 6.68 -5.30
C ALA A 89 1.95 7.93 -4.58
N HIS A 90 1.34 8.85 -5.33
CA HIS A 90 0.56 9.93 -4.73
C HIS A 90 -0.75 9.34 -4.18
N PHE A 91 -0.80 9.17 -2.86
CA PHE A 91 -2.00 8.76 -2.13
C PHE A 91 -2.79 10.00 -1.72
N ALA A 92 -3.63 10.51 -2.62
CA ALA A 92 -4.62 11.52 -2.29
C ALA A 92 -5.92 11.22 -3.03
N TRP A 93 -7.01 11.13 -2.27
CA TRP A 93 -8.36 10.98 -2.80
C TRP A 93 -8.82 12.31 -3.42
N GLY A 94 -9.49 12.27 -4.57
CA GLY A 94 -9.99 13.47 -5.26
C GLY A 94 -8.98 14.26 -6.11
N LEU A 95 -7.83 13.67 -6.49
CA LEU A 95 -6.91 14.29 -7.46
C LEU A 95 -7.52 14.34 -8.87
N SER A 96 -7.13 15.34 -9.66
CA SER A 96 -7.52 15.38 -11.08
C SER A 96 -6.94 14.18 -11.84
N LEU A 97 -7.69 13.69 -12.82
CA LEU A 97 -7.33 12.55 -13.67
C LEU A 97 -5.93 12.69 -14.28
N GLU A 98 -5.63 13.88 -14.81
CA GLU A 98 -4.36 14.17 -15.48
C GLU A 98 -3.17 14.15 -14.52
N HIS A 99 -3.35 14.67 -13.30
CA HIS A 99 -2.31 14.68 -12.28
C HIS A 99 -2.06 13.27 -11.71
N SER A 100 -3.11 12.51 -11.39
CA SER A 100 -2.96 11.13 -10.90
C SER A 100 -2.23 10.24 -11.93
N ARG A 101 -2.59 10.37 -13.21
CA ARG A 101 -1.95 9.62 -14.30
C ARG A 101 -0.49 10.02 -14.50
N SER A 102 -0.20 11.32 -14.58
CA SER A 102 1.15 11.84 -14.76
C SER A 102 2.09 11.39 -13.63
N VAL A 103 1.63 11.40 -12.37
CA VAL A 103 2.49 11.06 -11.24
C VAL A 103 2.64 9.55 -11.06
N ASN A 104 1.52 8.81 -11.00
CA ASN A 104 1.56 7.40 -10.62
C ASN A 104 2.01 6.51 -11.78
N VAL A 105 1.54 6.77 -13.01
CA VAL A 105 1.86 5.93 -14.17
C VAL A 105 3.24 6.27 -14.72
N GLU A 106 3.52 7.54 -15.02
CA GLU A 106 4.82 7.92 -15.55
C GLU A 106 5.91 7.82 -14.49
N GLY A 107 5.61 8.11 -13.21
CA GLY A 107 6.53 7.86 -12.11
C GLY A 107 6.96 6.39 -12.02
N ALA A 108 6.01 5.46 -12.09
CA ALA A 108 6.31 4.02 -12.11
C ALA A 108 7.15 3.62 -13.33
N LYS A 109 6.82 4.13 -14.53
CA LYS A 109 7.61 3.91 -15.75
C LYS A 109 9.04 4.44 -15.63
N ARG A 110 9.24 5.62 -15.05
CA ARG A 110 10.59 6.19 -14.83
C ARG A 110 11.42 5.33 -13.87
N VAL A 111 10.81 4.83 -12.80
CA VAL A 111 11.49 3.90 -11.87
C VAL A 111 11.83 2.57 -12.56
N ALA A 112 10.92 2.05 -13.38
CA ALA A 112 11.14 0.85 -14.17
C ALA A 112 12.27 1.03 -15.20
N LEU A 113 12.32 2.17 -15.89
CA LEU A 113 13.40 2.52 -16.81
C LEU A 113 14.76 2.56 -16.10
N LEU A 114 14.82 3.17 -14.90
CA LEU A 114 16.03 3.20 -14.09
C LEU A 114 16.47 1.78 -13.71
N ALA A 115 15.56 0.97 -13.18
CA ALA A 115 15.85 -0.40 -12.77
C ALA A 115 16.35 -1.26 -13.95
N ALA A 116 15.66 -1.20 -15.09
CA ALA A 116 16.06 -1.93 -16.29
C ALA A 116 17.42 -1.48 -16.83
N ALA A 117 17.68 -0.17 -16.88
CA ALA A 117 18.96 0.36 -17.36
C ALA A 117 20.14 -0.06 -16.46
N GLN A 118 19.90 -0.24 -15.17
CA GLN A 118 20.91 -0.64 -14.18
C GLN A 118 20.99 -2.17 -13.99
N LYS A 119 20.11 -2.94 -14.67
CA LYS A 119 19.93 -4.38 -14.44
C LYS A 119 19.64 -4.71 -12.97
N SER A 120 18.90 -3.83 -12.32
CA SER A 120 18.42 -4.01 -10.96
C SER A 120 17.10 -4.78 -10.98
N ARG A 121 16.90 -5.61 -9.97
CA ARG A 121 15.63 -6.26 -9.68
C ARG A 121 14.60 -5.21 -9.26
N LEU A 122 13.50 -5.07 -9.99
CA LEU A 122 12.38 -4.20 -9.58
C LEU A 122 11.37 -4.98 -8.72
N VAL A 123 11.11 -4.50 -7.50
CA VAL A 123 9.99 -4.95 -6.67
C VAL A 123 8.98 -3.83 -6.60
N MET A 124 7.83 -4.02 -7.25
CA MET A 124 6.76 -3.04 -7.32
C MET A 124 5.63 -3.39 -6.35
N ILE A 125 5.10 -2.38 -5.65
CA ILE A 125 3.91 -2.54 -4.80
C ILE A 125 2.65 -2.20 -5.60
N GLY A 126 1.87 -3.23 -5.91
CA GLY A 126 0.57 -3.12 -6.57
C GLY A 126 -0.56 -2.86 -5.59
N GLY A 127 -1.68 -3.56 -5.77
CA GLY A 127 -2.84 -3.50 -4.89
C GLY A 127 -3.75 -4.69 -5.17
N TYR A 128 -4.37 -5.24 -4.13
CA TYR A 128 -5.09 -6.52 -4.23
C TYR A 128 -6.23 -6.55 -5.27
N MET A 129 -6.78 -5.40 -5.67
CA MET A 129 -7.79 -5.32 -6.74
C MET A 129 -7.28 -5.83 -8.10
N LEU A 130 -5.96 -5.81 -8.34
CA LEU A 130 -5.33 -6.46 -9.52
C LEU A 130 -5.52 -7.98 -9.53
N LYS A 131 -5.88 -8.59 -8.39
CA LYS A 131 -6.19 -10.01 -8.27
C LYS A 131 -7.69 -10.31 -8.31
N ASN A 132 -8.53 -9.29 -8.46
CA ASN A 132 -9.99 -9.45 -8.62
C ASN A 132 -10.33 -9.52 -10.12
N HIS A 133 -10.23 -10.71 -10.72
CA HIS A 133 -10.42 -10.88 -12.17
C HIS A 133 -11.82 -10.46 -12.65
N GLU A 134 -12.86 -10.78 -11.89
CA GLU A 134 -14.24 -10.36 -12.20
C GLU A 134 -14.37 -8.84 -12.21
N HIS A 135 -13.79 -8.17 -11.20
CA HIS A 135 -13.77 -6.70 -11.16
C HIS A 135 -13.05 -6.13 -12.39
N LEU A 136 -11.86 -6.63 -12.73
CA LEU A 136 -11.08 -6.14 -13.87
C LEU A 136 -11.86 -6.27 -15.18
N LEU A 137 -12.48 -7.43 -15.44
CA LEU A 137 -13.31 -7.64 -16.62
C LEU A 137 -14.52 -6.68 -16.65
N ARG A 138 -15.18 -6.47 -15.50
CA ARG A 138 -16.34 -5.58 -15.39
C ARG A 138 -16.00 -4.13 -15.70
N ILE A 139 -14.78 -3.69 -15.42
CA ILE A 139 -14.31 -2.33 -15.72
C ILE A 139 -13.62 -2.20 -17.08
N GLY A 140 -13.60 -3.29 -17.87
CA GLY A 140 -13.08 -3.29 -19.24
C GLY A 140 -11.57 -3.58 -19.36
N ILE A 141 -10.98 -4.29 -18.40
CA ILE A 141 -9.58 -4.73 -18.43
C ILE A 141 -9.55 -6.26 -18.58
N ASP A 142 -9.02 -6.76 -19.69
CA ASP A 142 -8.59 -8.17 -19.81
C ASP A 142 -7.10 -8.25 -19.44
N PRO A 143 -6.73 -8.87 -18.30
CA PRO A 143 -5.32 -8.98 -17.90
C PRO A 143 -4.44 -9.77 -18.87
N ARG A 144 -5.03 -10.54 -19.80
CA ARG A 144 -4.30 -11.26 -20.85
C ARG A 144 -3.96 -10.37 -22.05
N HIS A 145 -4.73 -9.30 -22.23
CA HIS A 145 -4.60 -8.32 -23.32
C HIS A 145 -4.70 -6.89 -22.79
N PRO A 146 -3.86 -6.50 -21.79
CA PRO A 146 -3.95 -5.19 -21.16
C PRO A 146 -3.70 -4.03 -22.14
N GLU A 147 -3.00 -4.27 -23.26
CA GLU A 147 -2.77 -3.33 -24.35
C GLU A 147 -4.05 -2.86 -25.06
N LEU A 148 -5.15 -3.63 -24.96
CA LEU A 148 -6.44 -3.30 -25.55
C LEU A 148 -7.32 -2.47 -24.61
N THR A 149 -6.84 -2.16 -23.39
CA THR A 149 -7.60 -1.45 -22.37
C THR A 149 -7.89 -0.01 -22.77
N ASN A 150 -9.17 0.38 -22.73
CA ASN A 150 -9.58 1.78 -22.85
C ASN A 150 -9.43 2.49 -21.49
N TRP A 151 -8.21 2.97 -21.19
CA TRP A 151 -7.91 3.66 -19.94
C TRP A 151 -8.87 4.82 -19.64
N PRO A 152 -9.17 5.75 -20.56
CA PRO A 152 -10.16 6.80 -20.31
C PRO A 152 -11.52 6.29 -19.82
N ALA A 153 -11.98 5.14 -20.31
CA ALA A 153 -13.19 4.51 -19.79
C ALA A 153 -13.00 3.95 -18.38
N VAL A 154 -11.88 3.26 -18.10
CA VAL A 154 -11.54 2.75 -16.76
C VAL A 154 -11.55 3.88 -15.72
N TYR A 155 -10.85 4.99 -15.99
CA TYR A 155 -10.80 6.14 -15.08
C TYR A 155 -12.19 6.73 -14.76
N ARG A 156 -13.13 6.69 -15.71
CA ARG A 156 -14.52 7.12 -15.45
C ARG A 156 -15.31 6.14 -14.57
N HIS A 157 -14.94 4.85 -14.57
CA HIS A 157 -15.64 3.83 -13.80
C HIS A 157 -15.17 3.75 -12.34
N VAL A 158 -13.86 3.79 -12.11
CA VAL A 158 -13.26 3.51 -10.80
C VAL A 158 -12.53 4.69 -10.17
N GLY A 159 -12.53 5.85 -10.83
CA GLY A 159 -11.88 7.05 -10.32
C GLY A 159 -10.37 7.08 -10.56
N ALA A 160 -9.73 8.15 -10.10
CA ALA A 160 -8.34 8.47 -10.45
C ALA A 160 -7.32 7.60 -9.72
N TYR A 161 -7.61 7.19 -8.49
CA TYR A 161 -6.67 6.43 -7.67
C TYR A 161 -6.55 4.99 -8.18
N GLU A 162 -7.66 4.24 -8.22
CA GLU A 162 -7.66 2.83 -8.65
C GLU A 162 -7.18 2.69 -10.09
N ALA A 163 -7.72 3.49 -11.03
CA ALA A 163 -7.31 3.42 -12.43
C ALA A 163 -5.82 3.69 -12.64
N SER A 164 -5.24 4.68 -11.93
CA SER A 164 -3.80 4.96 -12.04
C SER A 164 -2.92 3.82 -11.51
N LYS A 165 -3.35 3.12 -10.45
CA LYS A 165 -2.64 1.95 -9.92
C LYS A 165 -2.72 0.76 -10.89
N LEU A 166 -3.87 0.56 -11.52
CA LEU A 166 -4.07 -0.47 -12.55
C LEU A 166 -3.22 -0.17 -13.79
N GLU A 167 -3.26 1.06 -14.31
CA GLU A 167 -2.49 1.49 -15.49
C GLU A 167 -0.98 1.40 -15.23
N ALA A 168 -0.51 1.92 -14.09
CA ALA A 168 0.90 1.86 -13.70
C ALA A 168 1.42 0.43 -13.64
N HIS A 169 0.60 -0.51 -13.16
CA HIS A 169 0.96 -1.92 -13.09
C HIS A 169 1.25 -2.51 -14.48
N PHE A 170 0.28 -2.45 -15.39
CA PHE A 170 0.44 -3.03 -16.73
C PHE A 170 1.51 -2.30 -17.55
N ALA A 171 1.57 -0.98 -17.48
CA ALA A 171 2.58 -0.19 -18.17
C ALA A 171 4.00 -0.53 -17.68
N THR A 172 4.18 -0.74 -16.37
CA THR A 172 5.47 -1.13 -15.80
C THR A 172 5.89 -2.53 -16.25
N LEU A 173 4.97 -3.51 -16.22
CA LEU A 173 5.26 -4.87 -16.68
C LEU A 173 5.65 -4.90 -18.17
N GLN A 174 4.90 -4.18 -19.01
CA GLN A 174 5.19 -4.08 -20.44
C GLN A 174 6.58 -3.46 -20.68
N LEU A 175 6.91 -2.38 -19.97
CA LEU A 175 8.19 -1.70 -20.10
C LEU A 175 9.36 -2.59 -19.65
N MET A 176 9.24 -3.22 -18.47
CA MET A 176 10.27 -4.12 -17.96
C MET A 176 10.49 -5.30 -18.90
N SER A 177 9.41 -5.91 -19.42
CA SER A 177 9.47 -6.99 -20.41
C SER A 177 10.19 -6.55 -21.69
N ALA A 178 9.82 -5.40 -22.26
CA ALA A 178 10.44 -4.86 -23.47
C ALA A 178 11.94 -4.52 -23.29
N ARG A 179 12.40 -4.35 -22.06
CA ARG A 179 13.81 -4.08 -21.72
C ARG A 179 14.56 -5.31 -21.19
N GLY A 180 13.91 -6.48 -21.11
CA GLY A 180 14.48 -7.69 -20.53
C GLY A 180 14.84 -7.53 -19.03
N GLY A 181 14.12 -6.66 -18.32
CA GLY A 181 14.35 -6.39 -16.91
C GLY A 181 13.61 -7.37 -15.99
N GLU A 182 14.15 -7.59 -14.79
CA GLU A 182 13.54 -8.46 -13.79
C GLU A 182 12.56 -7.68 -12.91
N VAL A 183 11.30 -8.11 -12.88
CA VAL A 183 10.25 -7.49 -12.05
C VAL A 183 9.54 -8.52 -11.17
N THR A 184 9.14 -8.10 -9.98
CA THR A 184 8.20 -8.80 -9.10
C THR A 184 7.20 -7.82 -8.56
N VAL A 185 5.94 -8.24 -8.48
CA VAL A 185 4.88 -7.39 -7.93
C VAL A 185 4.34 -8.02 -6.67
N VAL A 186 4.27 -7.23 -5.59
CA VAL A 186 3.53 -7.62 -4.38
C VAL A 186 2.27 -6.77 -4.32
N HIS A 187 1.11 -7.42 -4.27
CA HIS A 187 -0.21 -6.79 -4.23
C HIS A 187 -0.73 -6.82 -2.79
N PRO A 188 -0.50 -5.78 -1.98
CA PRO A 188 -1.04 -5.75 -0.63
C PRO A 188 -2.56 -5.59 -0.64
N ALA A 189 -3.20 -6.29 0.29
CA ALA A 189 -4.51 -5.94 0.82
C ALA A 189 -4.46 -4.60 1.58
N THR A 190 -5.58 -4.16 2.15
CA THR A 190 -5.58 -2.95 2.98
C THR A 190 -4.64 -3.14 4.17
N VAL A 191 -3.66 -2.23 4.32
CA VAL A 191 -2.60 -2.41 5.30
C VAL A 191 -3.10 -2.05 6.70
N CYS A 192 -3.09 -3.04 7.59
CA CYS A 192 -3.33 -2.92 9.01
C CYS A 192 -2.06 -2.46 9.74
N GLY A 193 -2.20 -1.96 10.96
CA GLY A 193 -1.07 -1.58 11.80
C GLY A 193 -0.10 -2.73 12.04
N HIS A 194 1.09 -2.40 12.53
CA HIS A 194 2.09 -3.40 12.91
C HIS A 194 1.50 -4.39 13.93
N SER A 195 1.63 -5.69 13.68
CA SER A 195 0.90 -6.73 14.44
C SER A 195 1.09 -6.66 15.95
N ARG A 196 2.29 -6.29 16.42
CA ARG A 196 2.62 -6.13 17.85
C ARG A 196 2.36 -4.73 18.42
N THR A 197 2.87 -3.68 17.79
CA THR A 197 2.82 -2.32 18.35
C THR A 197 1.54 -1.56 17.99
N GLY A 198 0.77 -2.05 17.02
CA GLY A 198 -0.38 -1.35 16.46
C GLY A 198 -0.03 -0.16 15.59
N HIS A 199 1.27 0.14 15.40
CA HIS A 199 1.72 1.35 14.71
C HIS A 199 1.12 1.41 13.29
N ILE A 200 0.38 2.49 13.04
CA ILE A 200 -0.18 2.85 11.74
C ILE A 200 -0.07 4.37 11.55
N LEU A 201 0.23 4.83 10.34
CA LEU A 201 0.29 6.27 10.08
C LEU A 201 -1.12 6.87 9.95
N ASP A 202 -1.22 8.16 10.24
CA ASP A 202 -2.41 8.93 9.87
C ASP A 202 -2.64 8.91 8.35
N GLY A 203 -3.88 9.09 7.91
CA GLY A 203 -4.31 9.07 6.51
C GLY A 203 -4.52 7.67 5.94
N GLN A 204 -4.24 6.60 6.69
CA GLN A 204 -4.56 5.23 6.24
C GLN A 204 -6.07 4.96 6.33
N PRO A 205 -6.68 4.24 5.37
CA PRO A 205 -8.13 3.98 5.37
C PRO A 205 -8.65 3.35 6.67
N LEU A 206 -7.88 2.44 7.27
CA LEU A 206 -8.25 1.81 8.53
C LEU A 206 -8.27 2.80 9.69
N VAL A 207 -7.38 3.80 9.71
CA VAL A 207 -7.38 4.87 10.74
C VAL A 207 -8.66 5.70 10.64
N THR A 208 -9.07 6.07 9.43
CA THR A 208 -10.34 6.78 9.20
C THR A 208 -11.53 5.98 9.70
N LEU A 209 -11.56 4.67 9.41
CA LEU A 209 -12.63 3.77 9.88
C LEU A 209 -12.68 3.72 11.42
N ILE A 210 -11.53 3.53 12.07
CA ILE A 210 -11.41 3.49 13.54
C ILE A 210 -11.83 4.83 14.15
N ARG A 211 -11.40 5.96 13.59
CA ARG A 211 -11.80 7.31 14.05
C ARG A 211 -13.29 7.54 13.93
N ASN A 212 -13.90 7.17 12.80
CA ASN A 212 -15.34 7.32 12.60
C ASN A 212 -16.15 6.49 13.60
N LEU A 213 -15.67 5.30 13.94
CA LEU A 213 -16.26 4.49 15.01
C LEU A 213 -16.11 5.18 16.37
N ALA A 214 -14.91 5.67 16.71
CA ALA A 214 -14.60 6.34 17.96
C ALA A 214 -15.40 7.64 18.17
N GLN A 215 -15.67 8.37 17.10
CA GLN A 215 -16.44 9.61 17.10
C GLN A 215 -17.96 9.37 17.01
N GLY A 216 -18.42 8.10 16.99
CA GLY A 216 -19.85 7.77 16.86
C GLY A 216 -20.45 8.08 15.49
N LYS A 217 -19.62 8.36 14.48
CA LYS A 217 -20.03 8.68 13.11
C LYS A 217 -20.43 7.44 12.30
N LEU A 218 -20.04 6.25 12.77
CA LEU A 218 -20.34 4.98 12.12
C LEU A 218 -21.56 4.30 12.76
N ALA A 219 -22.77 4.73 12.36
CA ALA A 219 -24.03 4.22 12.90
C ALA A 219 -24.43 2.82 12.36
N ALA A 220 -23.90 2.42 11.20
CA ALA A 220 -24.19 1.15 10.55
C ALA A 220 -22.93 0.56 9.90
N VAL A 221 -22.90 -0.76 9.75
CA VAL A 221 -21.87 -1.51 9.03
C VAL A 221 -22.09 -1.34 7.53
N PRO A 222 -21.12 -0.83 6.75
CA PRO A 222 -21.24 -0.73 5.30
C PRO A 222 -21.43 -2.11 4.65
N GLY A 223 -22.32 -2.20 3.66
CA GLY A 223 -22.60 -3.43 2.91
C GLY A 223 -23.50 -4.41 3.66
N SER A 224 -23.26 -5.70 3.50
CA SER A 224 -24.00 -6.82 4.10
C SER A 224 -23.08 -7.68 4.99
N ALA A 225 -23.60 -8.76 5.57
CA ALA A 225 -22.80 -9.71 6.35
C ALA A 225 -21.67 -10.39 5.54
N GLU A 226 -21.80 -10.43 4.21
CA GLU A 226 -20.81 -11.00 3.30
C GLU A 226 -19.64 -10.05 3.03
N HIS A 227 -19.84 -8.75 3.26
CA HIS A 227 -18.85 -7.73 2.94
C HIS A 227 -17.71 -7.73 3.95
N TRP A 228 -16.49 -7.66 3.44
CA TRP A 228 -15.28 -7.62 4.23
C TRP A 228 -14.29 -6.62 3.62
N LEU A 229 -13.32 -6.22 4.43
CA LEU A 229 -12.17 -5.44 4.00
C LEU A 229 -10.95 -6.35 4.10
N PRO A 230 -10.33 -6.74 2.99
CA PRO A 230 -9.13 -7.58 3.06
C PRO A 230 -7.99 -6.86 3.75
N LEU A 231 -7.33 -7.53 4.70
CA LEU A 231 -6.25 -6.94 5.49
C LEU A 231 -4.93 -7.68 5.34
N VAL A 232 -3.83 -6.95 5.59
CA VAL A 232 -2.48 -7.50 5.81
C VAL A 232 -1.77 -6.60 6.82
N THR A 233 -1.07 -7.15 7.81
CA THR A 233 -0.29 -6.30 8.75
C THR A 233 0.98 -5.79 8.07
N VAL A 234 1.39 -4.56 8.39
CA VAL A 234 2.56 -3.94 7.72
C VAL A 234 3.85 -4.72 7.94
N ASP A 235 4.05 -5.34 9.11
CA ASP A 235 5.22 -6.12 9.44
C ASP A 235 5.29 -7.43 8.65
N TYR A 236 4.16 -8.13 8.50
CA TYR A 236 4.08 -9.30 7.64
C TYR A 236 4.29 -8.93 6.17
N LEU A 237 3.70 -7.82 5.72
CA LEU A 237 3.85 -7.32 4.35
C LEU A 237 5.32 -7.03 4.01
N VAL A 238 6.06 -6.32 4.87
CA VAL A 238 7.45 -5.95 4.55
C VAL A 238 8.41 -7.15 4.58
N GLU A 239 8.12 -8.17 5.40
CA GLU A 239 8.82 -9.46 5.34
C GLU A 239 8.61 -10.16 4.00
N LEU A 240 7.35 -10.24 3.53
CA LEU A 240 7.04 -10.82 2.21
C LEU A 240 7.71 -10.05 1.07
N VAL A 241 7.67 -8.71 1.11
CA VAL A 241 8.30 -7.84 0.12
C VAL A 241 9.82 -8.03 0.08
N ALA A 242 10.46 -8.08 1.26
CA ALA A 242 11.90 -8.31 1.35
C ALA A 242 12.28 -9.71 0.84
N ALA A 243 11.54 -10.75 1.19
CA ALA A 243 11.80 -12.10 0.69
C ALA A 243 11.60 -12.19 -0.85
N CYS A 244 10.55 -11.57 -1.39
CA CYS A 244 10.30 -11.52 -2.84
C CYS A 244 11.45 -10.88 -3.63
N ALA A 245 12.13 -9.89 -3.03
CA ALA A 245 13.24 -9.19 -3.67
C ALA A 245 14.45 -10.09 -3.94
N PHE A 246 14.70 -11.05 -3.04
CA PHE A 246 15.91 -11.87 -3.05
C PHE A 246 15.65 -13.33 -3.45
N ASP A 247 14.39 -13.69 -3.73
CA ASP A 247 14.00 -14.98 -4.26
C ASP A 247 13.96 -14.96 -5.80
N LEU A 248 14.88 -15.69 -6.43
CA LEU A 248 14.95 -15.82 -7.89
C LEU A 248 13.71 -16.50 -8.48
N ALA A 249 13.02 -17.36 -7.71
CA ALA A 249 11.78 -17.99 -8.17
C ALA A 249 10.63 -16.99 -8.32
N MET A 250 10.75 -15.80 -7.72
CA MET A 250 9.77 -14.73 -7.86
C MET A 250 10.00 -13.89 -9.12
N VAL A 251 11.03 -14.13 -9.93
CA VAL A 251 11.28 -13.34 -11.14
C VAL A 251 10.14 -13.48 -12.14
N GLY A 252 9.56 -12.35 -12.54
CA GLY A 252 8.37 -12.30 -13.40
C GLY A 252 7.09 -12.79 -12.71
N LYS A 253 7.07 -12.93 -11.38
CA LYS A 253 5.92 -13.39 -10.60
C LYS A 253 5.28 -12.26 -9.80
N GLU A 254 4.05 -12.52 -9.41
CA GLU A 254 3.26 -11.64 -8.55
C GLU A 254 2.78 -12.40 -7.32
N LEU A 255 2.71 -11.70 -6.19
CA LEU A 255 2.26 -12.26 -4.92
C LEU A 255 1.13 -11.40 -4.33
N LEU A 256 -0.01 -12.02 -4.01
CA LEU A 256 -1.07 -11.38 -3.25
C LEU A 256 -0.73 -11.40 -1.76
N ALA A 257 -0.44 -10.25 -1.15
CA ALA A 257 -0.17 -10.15 0.27
C ALA A 257 -1.47 -9.82 1.02
N LEU A 258 -2.15 -10.87 1.46
CA LEU A 258 -3.48 -10.81 2.09
C LEU A 258 -3.56 -11.87 3.19
N ASP A 259 -4.19 -11.55 4.31
CA ASP A 259 -4.57 -12.52 5.33
C ASP A 259 -6.02 -12.96 5.12
N ASP A 260 -6.22 -14.22 4.72
CA ASP A 260 -7.51 -14.85 4.48
C ASP A 260 -8.36 -14.97 5.75
N GLN A 261 -7.74 -14.89 6.93
CA GLN A 261 -8.41 -14.85 8.23
C GLN A 261 -8.96 -13.47 8.58
N SER A 262 -8.86 -12.50 7.66
CA SER A 262 -9.46 -11.17 7.80
C SER A 262 -10.97 -11.29 8.09
N PRO A 263 -11.46 -10.70 9.19
CA PRO A 263 -12.87 -10.78 9.56
C PRO A 263 -13.76 -10.03 8.56
N ASN A 264 -15.06 -10.36 8.56
CA ASN A 264 -16.05 -9.52 7.87
C ASN A 264 -16.13 -8.13 8.52
N LEU A 265 -16.77 -7.16 7.85
CA LEU A 265 -16.79 -5.78 8.36
C LEU A 265 -17.44 -5.64 9.74
N ARG A 266 -18.49 -6.41 10.02
CA ARG A 266 -19.16 -6.36 11.32
C ARG A 266 -18.22 -6.84 12.44
N GLU A 267 -17.54 -7.95 12.21
CA GLU A 267 -16.57 -8.49 13.17
C GLU A 267 -15.35 -7.57 13.28
N LEU A 268 -14.82 -7.04 12.17
CA LEU A 268 -13.72 -6.06 12.16
C LEU A 268 -14.04 -4.89 13.09
N LEU A 269 -15.21 -4.27 12.93
CA LEU A 269 -15.67 -3.16 13.77
C LEU A 269 -15.83 -3.59 15.24
N GLY A 270 -16.23 -4.83 15.49
CA GLY A 270 -16.24 -5.41 16.83
C GLY A 270 -14.84 -5.54 17.45
N GLN A 271 -13.88 -6.06 16.70
CA GLN A 271 -12.48 -6.20 17.16
C GLN A 271 -11.84 -4.84 17.46
N VAL A 272 -12.18 -3.81 16.68
CA VAL A 272 -11.73 -2.44 16.93
C VAL A 272 -12.44 -1.81 18.14
N ALA A 273 -13.76 -1.98 18.26
CA ALA A 273 -14.56 -1.36 19.32
C ALA A 273 -14.20 -1.87 20.72
N GLN A 274 -13.94 -3.17 20.85
CA GLN A 274 -13.74 -3.86 22.13
C GLN A 274 -12.64 -3.23 23.01
N PRO A 275 -11.38 -3.07 22.56
CA PRO A 275 -10.32 -2.47 23.39
C PRO A 275 -10.54 -0.98 23.68
N MET A 276 -11.39 -0.31 22.90
CA MET A 276 -11.73 1.11 23.10
C MET A 276 -12.94 1.31 24.03
N GLY A 277 -13.58 0.23 24.51
CA GLY A 277 -14.78 0.30 25.34
C GLY A 277 -16.02 0.81 24.58
N LEU A 278 -16.03 0.70 23.25
CA LEU A 278 -17.10 1.22 22.40
C LEU A 278 -18.14 0.15 22.05
N LYS A 279 -19.35 0.58 21.69
CA LYS A 279 -20.39 -0.30 21.15
C LYS A 279 -20.29 -0.31 19.62
N PRO A 280 -19.99 -1.45 18.97
CA PRO A 280 -19.94 -1.51 17.51
C PRO A 280 -21.34 -1.45 16.90
N PRO A 281 -21.48 -0.90 15.67
CA PRO A 281 -22.74 -0.94 14.94
C PRO A 281 -23.16 -2.38 14.65
N ARG A 282 -24.47 -2.64 14.68
CA ARG A 282 -25.05 -3.98 14.48
C ARG A 282 -25.86 -4.12 13.19
N HIS A 283 -26.38 -3.01 12.70
CA HIS A 283 -27.21 -2.96 11.50
C HIS A 283 -26.36 -2.61 10.29
N HIS A 284 -26.81 -3.07 9.13
CA HIS A 284 -26.14 -2.90 7.86
C HIS A 284 -26.77 -1.76 7.06
N ILE A 285 -25.94 -1.05 6.27
CA ILE A 285 -26.39 -0.07 5.28
C ILE A 285 -25.83 -0.47 3.91
N SER A 286 -26.68 -0.52 2.88
CA SER A 286 -26.23 -0.92 1.55
C SER A 286 -25.17 0.05 1.01
N LEU A 287 -24.16 -0.49 0.32
CA LEU A 287 -23.09 0.35 -0.25
C LEU A 287 -23.64 1.37 -1.26
N ARG A 288 -24.71 1.04 -1.99
CA ARG A 288 -25.37 1.96 -2.93
C ARG A 288 -25.94 3.18 -2.21
N LEU A 289 -26.64 2.97 -1.10
CA LEU A 289 -27.19 4.06 -0.30
C LEU A 289 -26.06 4.88 0.34
N LEU A 290 -25.02 4.23 0.85
CA LEU A 290 -23.88 4.93 1.44
C LEU A 290 -23.14 5.79 0.41
N LYS A 291 -22.93 5.28 -0.83
CA LYS A 291 -22.37 6.08 -1.94
C LYS A 291 -23.24 7.29 -2.28
N LEU A 292 -24.56 7.11 -2.33
CA LEU A 292 -25.49 8.22 -2.56
C LEU A 292 -25.39 9.28 -1.45
N LEU A 293 -25.30 8.86 -0.18
CA LEU A 293 -25.09 9.78 0.94
C LEU A 293 -23.75 10.51 0.85
N LEU A 294 -22.67 9.81 0.47
CA LEU A 294 -21.33 10.40 0.30
C LEU A 294 -21.22 11.34 -0.92
N SER A 295 -22.10 11.23 -1.91
CA SER A 295 -22.16 12.23 -2.99
C SER A 295 -22.60 13.62 -2.53
N ILE A 296 -23.14 13.74 -1.30
CA ILE A 296 -23.51 15.01 -0.68
C ILE A 296 -22.27 15.56 0.06
N PRO A 297 -21.63 16.65 -0.40
CA PRO A 297 -20.33 17.07 0.13
C PRO A 297 -20.31 17.35 1.65
N PRO A 298 -21.34 17.94 2.27
CA PRO A 298 -21.41 18.04 3.73
C PRO A 298 -21.34 16.70 4.47
N VAL A 299 -21.95 15.65 3.91
CA VAL A 299 -21.96 14.31 4.52
C VAL A 299 -20.60 13.65 4.37
N ALA A 300 -19.98 13.70 3.19
CA ALA A 300 -18.63 13.19 2.97
C ALA A 300 -17.59 13.87 3.86
N ARG A 301 -17.68 15.20 4.02
CA ARG A 301 -16.82 15.96 4.94
C ARG A 301 -17.04 15.56 6.40
N PHE A 302 -18.30 15.38 6.81
CA PHE A 302 -18.63 14.96 8.16
C PHE A 302 -18.09 13.56 8.48
N LEU A 303 -18.27 12.60 7.57
CA LEU A 303 -17.78 11.23 7.68
C LEU A 303 -16.30 11.07 7.34
N ASN A 304 -15.63 12.12 6.86
CA ASN A 304 -14.24 12.09 6.41
C ASN A 304 -13.91 10.87 5.52
N THR A 305 -14.85 10.48 4.65
CA THR A 305 -14.79 9.24 3.86
C THR A 305 -15.09 9.56 2.40
N ASP A 306 -14.23 9.10 1.50
CA ASP A 306 -14.46 9.18 0.06
C ASP A 306 -15.34 8.02 -0.41
N ALA A 307 -16.19 8.25 -1.41
CA ALA A 307 -17.01 7.20 -2.01
C ALA A 307 -16.16 6.12 -2.70
N GLU A 308 -14.98 6.48 -3.25
CA GLU A 308 -14.01 5.54 -3.83
C GLU A 308 -13.48 4.55 -2.79
N ALA A 309 -13.38 4.93 -1.52
CA ALA A 309 -12.91 4.03 -0.47
C ALA A 309 -13.86 2.82 -0.25
N LEU A 310 -15.15 2.98 -0.58
CA LEU A 310 -16.13 1.91 -0.47
C LEU A 310 -15.94 0.82 -1.52
N ASP A 311 -15.26 1.11 -2.63
CA ASP A 311 -14.94 0.11 -3.66
C ASP A 311 -13.88 -0.90 -3.20
N PHE A 312 -13.22 -0.67 -2.07
CA PHE A 312 -12.33 -1.65 -1.44
C PHE A 312 -13.05 -2.55 -0.43
N ILE A 313 -14.35 -2.38 -0.23
CA ILE A 313 -15.17 -3.32 0.54
C ILE A 313 -15.74 -4.33 -0.46
N GLN A 314 -15.33 -5.58 -0.31
CA GLN A 314 -15.58 -6.62 -1.30
C GLN A 314 -16.44 -7.74 -0.73
N THR A 315 -17.13 -8.45 -1.61
CA THR A 315 -17.70 -9.78 -1.33
C THR A 315 -16.83 -10.90 -1.90
N THR A 316 -16.06 -10.60 -2.96
CA THR A 316 -15.09 -11.51 -3.56
C THR A 316 -14.08 -12.01 -2.52
N ARG A 317 -13.82 -13.31 -2.51
CA ARG A 317 -12.74 -13.94 -1.75
C ARG A 317 -11.55 -14.19 -2.68
N PHE A 318 -10.35 -14.12 -2.12
CA PHE A 318 -9.12 -14.26 -2.89
C PHE A 318 -8.38 -15.52 -2.45
N ASP A 319 -7.74 -16.18 -3.42
CA ASP A 319 -6.88 -17.32 -3.15
C ASP A 319 -5.54 -16.86 -2.54
N THR A 320 -5.26 -17.33 -1.32
CA THR A 320 -4.04 -17.05 -0.56
C THR A 320 -3.04 -18.20 -0.54
N ALA A 321 -3.33 -19.32 -1.21
CA ALA A 321 -2.45 -20.51 -1.17
C ALA A 321 -1.00 -20.19 -1.58
N ALA A 322 -0.83 -19.33 -2.60
CA ALA A 322 0.49 -18.91 -3.08
C ALA A 322 1.27 -18.12 -2.03
N VAL A 323 0.63 -17.20 -1.29
CA VAL A 323 1.31 -16.40 -0.25
C VAL A 323 1.60 -17.23 0.98
N GLU A 324 0.74 -18.19 1.33
CA GLU A 324 0.97 -19.10 2.45
C GLU A 324 2.12 -20.05 2.17
N GLN A 325 2.16 -20.65 0.99
CA GLN A 325 3.27 -21.49 0.56
C GLN A 325 4.58 -20.69 0.53
N PHE A 326 4.54 -19.46 0.00
CA PHE A 326 5.70 -18.57 -0.04
C PHE A 326 6.20 -18.22 1.37
N ALA A 327 5.30 -17.80 2.26
CA ALA A 327 5.63 -17.45 3.64
C ALA A 327 6.23 -18.65 4.39
N ASN A 328 5.62 -19.84 4.26
CA ASN A 328 6.14 -21.07 4.87
C ASN A 328 7.54 -21.44 4.35
N ARG A 329 7.76 -21.35 3.03
CA ARG A 329 9.09 -21.61 2.43
C ARG A 329 10.17 -20.68 2.96
N HIS A 330 9.82 -19.43 3.25
CA HIS A 330 10.74 -18.41 3.76
C HIS A 330 10.75 -18.29 5.29
N GLY A 331 10.02 -19.14 6.01
CA GLY A 331 9.92 -19.10 7.47
C GLY A 331 9.27 -17.82 8.01
N ILE A 332 8.44 -17.15 7.21
CA ILE A 332 7.75 -15.91 7.60
C ILE A 332 6.46 -16.28 8.33
N ALA A 333 6.38 -15.95 9.61
CA ALA A 333 5.19 -16.21 10.41
C ALA A 333 4.07 -15.18 10.11
N LYS A 334 2.89 -15.68 9.73
CA LYS A 334 1.67 -14.86 9.56
C LYS A 334 1.10 -14.49 10.94
N PRO A 335 0.98 -13.20 11.31
CA PRO A 335 0.40 -12.79 12.59
C PRO A 335 -1.11 -13.03 12.68
N ASP A 336 -1.67 -13.04 13.89
CA ASP A 336 -3.13 -13.05 14.07
C ASP A 336 -3.72 -11.67 13.74
N ILE A 337 -4.54 -11.59 12.69
CA ILE A 337 -5.11 -10.33 12.23
C ILE A 337 -6.14 -9.73 13.20
N ARG A 338 -6.87 -10.54 13.99
CA ARG A 338 -7.85 -10.05 14.96
C ARG A 338 -7.15 -9.39 16.14
N GLN A 339 -6.06 -9.99 16.62
CA GLN A 339 -5.21 -9.37 17.64
C GLN A 339 -4.55 -8.10 17.10
N SER A 340 -4.05 -8.14 15.87
CA SER A 340 -3.43 -6.98 15.21
C SER A 340 -4.41 -5.80 15.06
N LEU A 341 -5.68 -6.08 14.75
CA LEU A 341 -6.75 -5.07 14.73
C LEU A 341 -6.95 -4.41 16.09
N ARG A 342 -6.93 -5.18 17.19
CA ARG A 342 -7.05 -4.64 18.55
C ARG A 342 -5.85 -3.74 18.91
N HIS A 343 -4.64 -4.18 18.58
CA HIS A 343 -3.44 -3.36 18.79
C HIS A 343 -3.49 -2.06 17.98
N THR A 344 -3.92 -2.15 16.71
CA THR A 344 -4.10 -0.98 15.84
C THR A 344 -5.13 -0.01 16.42
N ALA A 345 -6.27 -0.51 16.92
CA ALA A 345 -7.30 0.30 17.55
C ALA A 345 -6.77 1.08 18.77
N MET A 346 -6.01 0.40 19.64
CA MET A 346 -5.38 1.06 20.81
C MET A 346 -4.36 2.11 20.39
N PHE A 347 -3.55 1.83 19.37
CA PHE A 347 -2.59 2.79 18.83
C PHE A 347 -3.28 4.05 18.28
N VAL A 348 -4.32 3.87 17.46
CA VAL A 348 -5.09 5.00 16.89
C VAL A 348 -5.76 5.82 18.00
N ASN A 349 -6.34 5.16 19.01
CA ASN A 349 -6.98 5.85 20.14
C ASN A 349 -5.99 6.70 20.96
N SER A 350 -4.78 6.19 21.18
CA SER A 350 -3.76 6.85 22.01
C SER A 350 -2.99 7.94 21.26
N TYR A 351 -2.63 7.72 19.99
CA TYR A 351 -1.73 8.61 19.26
C TYR A 351 -2.40 9.50 18.22
N CYS A 352 -3.46 9.02 17.57
CA CYS A 352 -4.11 9.75 16.46
C CYS A 352 -5.31 10.58 16.94
N VAL A 353 -6.17 10.01 17.80
CA VAL A 353 -7.36 10.71 18.32
C VAL A 353 -6.97 11.78 19.35
N ALA A 354 -5.95 11.53 20.18
CA ALA A 354 -5.50 12.50 21.17
C ALA A 354 -4.91 13.77 20.53
N LYS A 355 -4.23 13.64 19.39
CA LYS A 355 -3.73 14.79 18.61
C LYS A 355 -4.85 15.68 18.09
N ASP A 356 -5.95 15.08 17.60
CA ASP A 356 -7.10 15.82 17.09
C ASP A 356 -7.86 16.60 18.20
N LYS A 357 -7.69 16.23 19.48
CA LYS A 357 -8.24 16.98 20.62
C LYS A 357 -7.32 18.10 21.11
N ALA A 358 -6.05 18.08 20.73
CA ALA A 358 -5.02 19.04 21.17
C ALA A 358 -4.73 20.12 20.11
N ALA A 359 -5.21 19.93 18.88
CA ALA A 359 -5.23 20.90 17.79
C ALA A 359 -6.61 21.56 17.70
#